data_AF-A0AAW3YV15-F1
#
_entry.id   AF-A0AAW3YV15-F1
#
_cell.length_a   1.000
_cell.length_b   1.000
_cell.length_c   1.000
_cell.angle_alpha   90.00
_cell.angle_beta   90.00
_cell.angle_gamma   90.00
#
_symmetry.space_group_name_H-M   'P 1'
#
loop_
_entity.id
_entity.type
_entity.pdbx_description
1 polymer ?
#
loop_
_entity_poly.entity_id
_entity_poly.type
_entity_poly.pdbx_seq_one_letter_code
_entity_poly.pdbx_strand_id
1 'polypeptide(L)'
;PKEGGGKCDWKLSNITFEVKLKDTSSIAPLIDNNFGFETTFVIDGNAPQIFDGGYIKKTGDLNEEIILFPLLTKSFLSGNETSFYLIGKDDPLTYKTGLAKNINLT
;
A
#
# COMPACT_ATOMS: atom_id res chain seq x y z
N PRO A 1 -1.91 35.60 -0.35
CA PRO A 1 -2.38 34.57 0.62
C PRO A 1 -3.77 34.93 1.12
N LYS A 2 -4.76 34.03 1.02
CA LYS A 2 -6.13 34.33 1.46
C LYS A 2 -6.16 34.23 2.99
N GLU A 3 -6.29 35.37 3.67
CA GLU A 3 -6.43 35.45 5.12
C GLU A 3 -7.81 34.90 5.55
N GLY A 4 -7.87 33.59 5.80
CA GLY A 4 -9.00 32.90 6.39
C GLY A 4 -8.52 32.15 7.62
N GLY A 5 -8.44 32.83 8.76
CA GLY A 5 -7.90 32.33 10.02
C GLY A 5 -8.80 31.31 10.70
N GLY A 6 -8.78 30.07 10.21
CA GLY A 6 -9.17 28.89 10.97
C GLY A 6 -7.92 28.17 11.48
N LYS A 7 -7.94 27.68 12.72
CA LYS A 7 -6.86 26.85 13.24
C LYS A 7 -6.83 25.52 12.49
N CYS A 8 -5.69 25.17 11.90
CA CYS A 8 -5.51 23.86 11.28
C CYS A 8 -5.39 22.79 12.37
N ASP A 9 -6.49 22.14 12.73
CA ASP A 9 -6.53 21.00 13.66
C ASP A 9 -6.61 19.63 12.93
N TRP A 10 -6.17 19.58 11.67
CA TRP A 10 -6.13 18.34 10.88
C TRP A 10 -5.11 17.37 11.50
N LYS A 11 -5.53 16.12 11.70
CA LYS A 11 -4.67 15.04 12.16
C LYS A 11 -4.63 13.94 11.11
N LEU A 12 -3.44 13.43 10.82
CA LEU A 12 -3.26 12.30 9.92
C LEU A 12 -3.81 11.04 10.61
N SER A 13 -4.80 10.40 9.99
CA SER A 13 -5.40 9.16 10.51
C SER A 13 -4.65 7.93 10.02
N ASN A 14 -4.44 7.86 8.71
CA ASN A 14 -3.69 6.81 8.06
C ASN A 14 -3.01 7.34 6.79
N ILE A 15 -2.04 6.59 6.29
CA ILE A 15 -1.38 6.83 5.00
C ILE A 15 -1.15 5.49 4.32
N THR A 16 -1.47 5.41 3.03
CA THR A 16 -1.24 4.23 2.19
C THR A 16 -0.21 4.56 1.13
N PHE A 17 0.76 3.67 0.94
CA PHE A 17 1.75 3.74 -0.12
C PHE A 17 1.54 2.57 -1.06
N GLU A 18 1.49 2.85 -2.35
CA GLU A 18 1.51 1.84 -3.40
C GLU A 18 2.88 1.81 -4.06
N VAL A 19 3.46 0.63 -4.19
CA VAL A 19 4.64 0.38 -5.03
C VAL A 19 4.20 -0.46 -6.22
N LYS A 20 4.44 0.04 -7.43
CA LYS A 20 4.11 -0.67 -8.67
C LYS A 20 5.21 -0.54 -9.70
N LEU A 21 5.28 -1.50 -10.61
CA LEU A 21 6.20 -1.39 -11.74
C LEU A 21 5.79 -0.23 -12.63
N LYS A 22 6.77 0.60 -12.99
CA LYS A 22 6.54 1.71 -13.92
C LYS A 22 6.27 1.24 -15.35
N ASP A 23 6.96 0.17 -15.77
CA ASP A 23 6.86 -0.39 -17.11
C ASP A 23 6.93 -1.92 -17.06
N THR A 24 5.81 -2.56 -17.37
CA THR A 24 5.64 -4.01 -17.38
C THR A 24 6.04 -4.65 -18.72
N SER A 25 6.24 -3.86 -19.78
CA SER A 25 6.56 -4.37 -21.12
C SER A 25 7.90 -5.13 -21.16
N SER A 26 8.81 -4.77 -20.25
CA SER A 26 10.10 -5.44 -20.05
C SER A 26 9.99 -6.86 -19.46
N ILE A 27 8.87 -7.18 -18.79
CA ILE A 27 8.62 -8.49 -18.18
C ILE A 27 7.85 -9.38 -19.14
N ALA A 28 6.75 -8.88 -19.70
CA ALA A 28 6.01 -9.57 -20.73
C ALA A 28 5.28 -8.55 -21.64
N PRO A 29 5.37 -8.71 -22.97
CA PRO A 29 4.83 -7.74 -23.92
C PRO A 29 3.29 -7.65 -23.96
N LEU A 30 2.57 -8.49 -23.20
CA LEU A 30 1.12 -8.61 -23.23
C LEU A 30 0.52 -8.54 -21.81
N ILE A 31 1.04 -7.68 -20.94
CA ILE A 31 0.41 -7.42 -19.62
C ILE A 31 -0.68 -6.37 -19.83
N ASP A 32 -1.93 -6.76 -19.62
CA ASP A 32 -3.10 -5.89 -19.76
C ASP A 32 -3.32 -5.04 -18.50
N ASN A 33 -3.08 -5.65 -17.33
CA ASN A 33 -3.28 -5.00 -16.03
C ASN A 33 -2.00 -5.07 -15.17
N ASN A 34 -1.71 -3.97 -14.47
CA ASN A 34 -0.53 -3.83 -13.60
C ASN A 34 -0.97 -3.33 -12.22
N PHE A 35 -0.91 -4.23 -11.23
CA PHE A 35 -1.31 -3.97 -9.86
C PHE A 35 -0.08 -3.85 -8.97
N GLY A 36 -0.04 -2.78 -8.17
CA GLY A 36 0.98 -2.56 -7.16
C GLY A 36 0.71 -3.31 -5.86
N PHE A 37 1.70 -3.23 -4.99
CA PHE A 37 1.61 -3.64 -3.61
C PHE A 37 1.26 -2.44 -2.74
N GLU A 38 0.23 -2.57 -1.91
CA GLU A 38 -0.21 -1.50 -1.00
C GLU A 38 0.17 -1.81 0.46
N THR A 39 0.76 -0.80 1.12
CA THR A 39 1.00 -0.83 2.57
C THR A 39 0.35 0.36 3.24
N THR A 40 -0.42 0.11 4.29
CA THR A 40 -1.15 1.13 5.04
C THR A 40 -0.63 1.26 6.46
N PHE A 41 -0.39 2.50 6.90
CA PHE A 41 0.00 2.84 8.26
C PHE A 41 -1.12 3.58 8.96
N VAL A 42 -1.69 2.97 10.00
CA VAL A 42 -2.73 3.55 10.85
C VAL A 42 -2.08 4.19 12.07
N ILE A 43 -2.24 5.51 12.17
CA ILE A 43 -1.63 6.38 13.18
C ILE A 43 -2.62 6.65 14.32
N ASP A 44 -3.92 6.66 14.03
CA ASP A 44 -4.97 6.90 15.01
C ASP A 44 -5.83 5.66 15.33
N GLY A 45 -7.00 5.90 15.93
CA GLY A 45 -7.95 4.85 16.31
C GLY A 45 -8.89 4.41 15.19
N ASN A 46 -8.87 5.05 14.03
CA ASN A 46 -9.81 4.78 12.94
C ASN A 46 -9.35 3.59 12.09
N ALA A 47 -10.31 2.95 11.42
CA ALA A 47 -10.00 1.91 10.46
C ALA A 47 -9.40 2.52 9.17
N PRO A 48 -8.47 1.83 8.49
CA PRO A 48 -7.96 2.26 7.20
C PRO A 48 -9.00 2.09 6.09
N GLN A 49 -8.80 2.78 4.96
CA GLN A 49 -9.70 2.69 3.80
C GLN A 49 -9.66 1.31 3.13
N ILE A 50 -8.48 0.70 3.10
CA ILE A 50 -8.22 -0.63 2.54
C ILE A 50 -7.76 -1.51 3.69
N PHE A 51 -8.53 -2.59 3.95
CA PHE A 51 -8.34 -3.43 5.13
C PHE A 51 -8.84 -4.85 4.85
N ASP A 52 -7.98 -5.83 5.12
CA ASP A 52 -8.29 -7.26 5.00
C ASP A 52 -8.84 -7.87 6.31
N GLY A 53 -8.92 -7.09 7.39
CA GLY A 53 -9.30 -7.57 8.72
C GLY A 53 -8.11 -7.71 9.68
N GLY A 54 -6.87 -7.67 9.19
CA GLY A 54 -5.64 -7.91 9.96
C GLY A 54 -4.83 -6.64 10.24
N TYR A 55 -4.37 -6.48 11.49
CA TYR A 55 -3.37 -5.46 11.83
C TYR A 55 -2.09 -6.11 12.32
N ILE A 56 -0.96 -5.67 11.75
CA ILE A 56 0.34 -5.85 12.38
C ILE A 56 0.53 -4.70 13.37
N LYS A 57 0.39 -5.01 14.67
CA LYS A 57 0.60 -4.02 15.73
C LYS A 57 2.09 -3.80 15.94
N LYS A 58 2.56 -2.58 15.72
CA LYS A 58 3.94 -2.15 15.99
C LYS A 58 3.86 -0.88 16.83
N THR A 59 4.58 -0.82 17.94
CA THR A 59 4.54 0.35 18.83
C THR A 59 5.77 1.21 18.63
N GLY A 60 5.59 2.47 18.24
CA GLY A 60 6.68 3.41 18.01
C GLY A 60 7.16 3.40 16.57
N ASP A 61 8.36 3.95 16.35
CA ASP A 61 8.95 4.07 15.01
C ASP A 61 9.07 2.72 14.31
N LEU A 62 8.79 2.71 13.01
CA LEU A 62 8.74 1.50 12.19
C LEU A 62 9.98 1.43 11.28
N ASN A 63 10.68 0.31 11.32
CA ASN A 63 11.72 -0.06 10.36
C ASN A 63 11.41 -1.48 9.91
N GLU A 64 10.96 -1.65 8.67
CA GLU A 64 10.60 -2.95 8.11
C GLU A 64 11.25 -3.13 6.74
N GLU A 65 11.68 -4.36 6.49
CA GLU A 65 12.11 -4.81 5.16
C GLU A 65 10.93 -5.54 4.53
N ILE A 66 10.49 -5.07 3.35
CA ILE A 66 9.37 -5.65 2.63
C ILE A 66 9.90 -6.38 1.41
N ILE A 67 9.87 -7.71 1.47
CA ILE A 67 10.21 -8.55 0.32
C ILE A 67 8.97 -8.70 -0.56
N LEU A 68 9.08 -8.23 -1.80
CA LEU A 68 8.02 -8.30 -2.81
C LEU A 68 8.38 -9.31 -3.89
N PHE A 69 7.38 -10.02 -4.39
CA PHE A 69 7.51 -10.99 -5.47
C PHE A 69 6.65 -10.58 -6.67
N PRO A 70 7.15 -10.73 -7.91
CA PRO A 70 6.33 -10.59 -9.09
C PRO A 70 5.42 -11.81 -9.25
N LEU A 71 4.13 -11.58 -9.47
CA LEU A 71 3.15 -12.60 -9.82
C LEU A 71 2.50 -12.28 -11.16
N LEU A 72 2.58 -13.23 -12.09
CA LEU A 72 1.86 -13.20 -13.35
C LEU A 72 0.65 -14.13 -13.27
N THR A 73 -0.52 -13.60 -13.63
CA THR A 73 -1.76 -14.37 -13.68
C THR A 73 -2.40 -14.23 -15.05
N LYS A 74 -3.22 -15.23 -15.40
CA LYS A 74 -3.94 -15.23 -16.66
C LYS A 74 -5.39 -15.66 -16.42
N SER A 75 -6.33 -14.82 -16.81
CA SER A 75 -7.76 -15.07 -16.71
C SER A 75 -8.31 -15.49 -18.07
N PHE A 76 -8.95 -16.65 -18.13
CA PHE A 76 -9.56 -17.16 -19.36
C PHE A 76 -11.08 -16.88 -19.45
N LEU A 77 -11.69 -16.39 -18.38
CA LEU A 77 -13.15 -16.27 -18.27
C LEU A 77 -13.73 -15.05 -19.00
N SER A 78 -12.91 -14.03 -19.30
CA SER A 78 -13.36 -12.74 -19.87
C SER A 78 -12.39 -12.17 -20.91
N GLY A 79 -11.85 -13.02 -21.80
CA GLY A 79 -10.95 -12.55 -22.86
C GLY A 79 -9.48 -12.54 -22.46
N ASN A 80 -8.93 -13.71 -22.12
CA ASN A 80 -7.49 -14.00 -22.05
C ASN A 80 -6.58 -12.93 -21.43
N GLU A 81 -7.04 -12.25 -20.37
CA GLU A 81 -6.33 -11.14 -19.76
C GLU A 81 -5.12 -11.64 -18.98
N THR A 82 -3.98 -10.99 -19.18
CA THR A 82 -2.76 -11.25 -18.40
C THR A 82 -2.53 -10.09 -17.45
N SER A 83 -2.47 -10.40 -16.16
CA SER A 83 -2.30 -9.40 -15.11
C SER A 83 -0.99 -9.63 -14.35
N PHE A 84 -0.30 -8.54 -14.06
CA PHE A 84 0.90 -8.52 -13.23
C PHE A 84 0.55 -7.92 -11.86
N TYR A 85 1.08 -8.54 -10.81
CA TYR A 85 0.96 -8.09 -9.43
C TYR A 85 2.35 -8.04 -8.79
N LEU A 86 2.61 -7.00 -7.99
CA LEU A 86 3.60 -7.10 -6.91
C LEU A 86 2.89 -7.57 -5.66
N ILE A 87 3.29 -8.73 -5.14
CA ILE A 87 2.70 -9.30 -3.94
C ILE A 87 3.72 -9.37 -2.80
N GLY A 88 3.25 -9.14 -1.58
CA GLY A 88 4.03 -9.31 -0.36
C GLY A 88 3.62 -10.55 0.42
N LYS A 89 4.12 -10.66 1.65
CA LYS A 89 3.72 -11.72 2.59
C LYS A 89 2.21 -11.65 2.92
N ASP A 90 1.72 -10.43 3.12
CA ASP A 90 0.31 -10.09 3.30
C ASP A 90 -0.01 -8.98 2.29
N ASP A 91 -1.17 -9.02 1.64
CA ASP A 91 -1.58 -8.05 0.62
C ASP A 91 -3.11 -7.88 0.66
N PRO A 92 -3.64 -6.77 1.21
CA PRO A 92 -2.95 -5.55 1.64
C PRO A 92 -2.24 -5.67 3.00
N LEU A 93 -1.07 -5.03 3.14
CA LEU A 93 -0.30 -5.02 4.39
C LEU A 93 -0.68 -3.81 5.26
N THR A 94 -1.19 -4.04 6.48
CA THR A 94 -1.62 -2.95 7.36
C THR A 94 -0.88 -2.95 8.70
N TYR A 95 -0.14 -1.87 8.97
CA TYR A 95 0.51 -1.61 10.25
C TYR A 95 -0.32 -0.66 11.10
N LYS A 96 -0.55 -1.02 12.36
CA LYS A 96 -1.05 -0.09 13.39
C LYS A 96 0.13 0.39 14.21
N THR A 97 0.60 1.59 13.91
CA THR A 97 1.86 2.16 14.45
C THR A 97 1.63 3.08 15.66
N GLY A 98 0.42 3.68 15.76
CA GLY A 98 0.09 4.63 16.81
C GLY A 98 0.90 5.92 16.69
N LEU A 99 1.65 6.28 17.73
CA LEU A 99 2.41 7.54 17.81
C LEU A 99 3.79 7.50 17.12
N ALA A 100 3.96 6.68 16.08
CA ALA A 100 5.21 6.61 15.34
C ALA A 100 5.57 7.98 14.75
N LYS A 101 6.84 8.37 14.87
CA LYS A 101 7.37 9.61 14.27
C LYS A 101 8.10 9.32 12.97
N ASN A 102 8.70 8.14 12.87
CA ASN A 102 9.47 7.71 11.71
C ASN A 102 8.95 6.38 11.18
N ILE A 103 8.80 6.30 9.86
CA ILE A 103 8.46 5.09 9.11
C ILE A 103 9.53 4.94 8.03
N ASN A 104 10.27 3.85 8.11
CA ASN A 104 11.30 3.49 7.15
C ASN A 104 10.98 2.11 6.58
N LEU A 105 10.86 2.05 5.27
CA LEU A 105 10.59 0.83 4.51
C LEU A 105 11.76 0.63 3.55
N THR A 106 12.31 -0.58 3.55
CA THR A 106 13.37 -1.00 2.62
C THR A 106 12.87 -2.13 1.76
#